data_AF-A0A139D2Z7-F1
#
_entry.id   AF-A0A139D2Z7-F1
#
_cell.length_a   1.000
_cell.length_b   1.000
_cell.length_c   1.000
_cell.angle_alpha   90.00
_cell.angle_beta   90.00
_cell.angle_gamma   90.00
#
_symmetry.space_group_name_H-M   'P 1'
#
loop_
_entity.id
_entity.type
_entity.pdbx_description
1 polymer ?
#
loop_
_entity_poly.entity_id
_entity_poly.type
_entity_poly.pdbx_seq_one_letter_code
_entity_poly.pdbx_strand_id
1 'polypeptide(L)'
;MEQENNLNFKYYNYKQDLFKEIISQQPAVYIFDNYNDLKEALKHYQPKPLSQQSQFFSIKEFKERLFSSDQILLKEEKLPLILYSVLNAEEKKELRLDSYQDIYQFSARFFGYFKLLQDYQLSEIKGLADWQQHRVNRLLSIKKRYQQRLKELGYTDQLALKENKNLNLQFLKEFKQINLFNIVDFTPYFKKTLQQMSSEFEINLHLQLKKEDFNEKKLEIESLTLPEKTTKIEIRKAKSKLKSLAAFLEEKESFKTELQLIDAADEVESAEILSDQLKINPYQSL
;
A
#
# COMPACT_ATOMS: atom_id res chain seq x y z
N MET A 1 -22.92 10.34 -17.95
CA MET A 1 -22.88 8.90 -18.26
C MET A 1 -22.13 8.24 -17.12
N GLU A 2 -22.87 7.66 -16.17
CA GLU A 2 -22.28 6.80 -15.15
C GLU A 2 -21.79 5.53 -15.87
N GLN A 3 -20.48 5.30 -15.90
CA GLN A 3 -19.94 4.02 -16.32
C GLN A 3 -20.27 3.03 -15.20
N GLU A 4 -21.06 2.00 -15.49
CA GLU A 4 -21.25 0.87 -14.58
C GLU A 4 -19.87 0.33 -14.21
N ASN A 5 -19.55 0.33 -12.91
CA ASN A 5 -18.32 -0.24 -12.40
C ASN A 5 -18.38 -1.76 -12.62
N ASN A 6 -17.63 -2.29 -13.59
CA ASN A 6 -17.43 -3.74 -13.79
C ASN A 6 -16.51 -4.36 -12.71
N LEU A 7 -16.61 -3.89 -11.47
CA LEU A 7 -15.85 -4.38 -10.32
C LEU A 7 -16.77 -5.27 -9.49
N ASN A 8 -16.28 -6.46 -9.14
CA ASN A 8 -17.02 -7.42 -8.34
C ASN A 8 -16.63 -7.28 -6.87
N PHE A 9 -17.57 -6.93 -6.01
CA PHE A 9 -17.34 -6.80 -4.57
C PHE A 9 -17.79 -8.07 -3.83
N LYS A 10 -16.89 -8.62 -3.01
CA LYS A 10 -17.16 -9.79 -2.17
C LYS A 10 -16.82 -9.43 -0.72
N TYR A 11 -17.81 -9.58 0.15
CA TYR A 11 -17.71 -9.21 1.56
C TYR A 11 -17.61 -10.44 2.44
N TYR A 12 -16.72 -10.35 3.43
CA TYR A 12 -16.38 -11.45 4.32
C TYR A 12 -16.44 -10.99 5.77
N ASN A 13 -16.75 -11.92 6.66
CA ASN A 13 -16.66 -11.70 8.10
C ASN A 13 -15.19 -11.67 8.52
N TYR A 14 -14.86 -10.84 9.51
CA TYR A 14 -13.54 -10.79 10.17
C TYR A 14 -13.03 -12.16 10.64
N LYS A 15 -13.94 -13.12 10.95
CA LYS A 15 -13.57 -14.48 11.38
C LYS A 15 -13.25 -15.45 10.23
N GLN A 16 -13.47 -15.07 8.98
CA GLN A 16 -13.20 -15.92 7.83
C GLN A 16 -11.71 -15.88 7.45
N ASP A 17 -11.23 -17.00 6.92
CA ASP A 17 -9.88 -17.10 6.36
C ASP A 17 -9.96 -16.81 4.85
N LEU A 18 -9.70 -15.57 4.47
CA LEU A 18 -9.74 -15.13 3.07
C LEU A 18 -8.81 -15.94 2.19
N PHE A 19 -7.60 -16.24 2.68
CA PHE A 19 -6.58 -16.91 1.90
C PHE A 19 -7.05 -18.31 1.52
N LYS A 20 -7.60 -19.06 2.49
CA LYS A 20 -8.15 -20.39 2.23
C LYS A 20 -9.39 -20.38 1.33
N GLU A 21 -10.25 -19.37 1.45
CA GLU A 21 -11.49 -19.30 0.68
C GLU A 21 -11.27 -18.88 -0.78
N ILE A 22 -10.30 -18.01 -1.05
CA ILE A 22 -10.14 -17.35 -2.35
C ILE A 22 -8.95 -17.88 -3.14
N ILE A 23 -7.84 -18.23 -2.47
CA ILE A 23 -6.65 -18.72 -3.17
C ILE A 23 -6.94 -20.13 -3.67
N SER A 24 -6.93 -20.26 -4.99
CA SER A 24 -7.31 -21.50 -5.66
C SER A 24 -6.16 -22.04 -6.51
N GLN A 25 -6.35 -23.25 -7.03
CA GLN A 25 -5.42 -23.84 -8.00
C GLN A 25 -5.59 -23.25 -9.41
N GLN A 26 -6.65 -22.49 -9.67
CA GLN A 26 -6.79 -21.80 -10.95
C GLN A 26 -5.83 -20.60 -10.99
N PRO A 27 -5.07 -20.43 -12.08
CA PRO A 27 -4.15 -19.32 -12.22
C PRO A 27 -4.89 -17.99 -12.16
N ALA A 28 -4.53 -17.15 -11.19
CA ALA A 28 -5.07 -15.81 -11.03
C ALA A 28 -3.99 -14.86 -10.51
N VAL A 29 -4.31 -13.57 -10.52
CA VAL A 29 -3.46 -12.54 -9.92
C VAL A 29 -4.03 -12.17 -8.56
N TYR A 30 -3.20 -12.22 -7.54
CA TYR A 30 -3.54 -11.92 -6.15
C TYR A 30 -2.76 -10.69 -5.70
N ILE A 31 -3.46 -9.66 -5.24
CA ILE A 31 -2.87 -8.37 -4.85
C ILE A 31 -3.22 -8.07 -3.40
N PHE A 32 -2.19 -7.76 -2.61
CA PHE A 32 -2.28 -7.52 -1.17
C PHE A 32 -1.80 -6.11 -0.84
N ASP A 33 -2.39 -5.49 0.17
CA ASP A 33 -1.97 -4.14 0.58
C ASP A 33 -0.58 -4.13 1.22
N ASN A 34 -0.27 -5.15 2.04
CA ASN A 34 1.01 -5.30 2.70
C ASN A 34 1.73 -6.63 2.37
N TYR A 35 3.02 -6.68 2.67
CA TYR A 35 3.88 -7.83 2.34
C TYR A 35 3.68 -9.02 3.28
N ASN A 36 3.15 -8.80 4.49
CA ASN A 36 2.91 -9.88 5.44
C ASN A 36 1.73 -10.74 4.96
N ASP A 37 0.64 -10.12 4.51
CA ASP A 37 -0.50 -10.85 3.93
C ASP A 37 -0.11 -11.62 2.68
N LEU A 38 0.76 -11.04 1.83
CA LEU A 38 1.31 -11.74 0.68
C LEU A 38 2.06 -13.00 1.10
N LYS A 39 2.93 -12.89 2.11
CA LYS A 39 3.68 -14.04 2.65
C LYS A 39 2.75 -15.10 3.21
N GLU A 40 1.71 -14.70 3.91
CA GLU A 40 0.74 -15.65 4.47
C GLU A 40 -0.03 -16.35 3.35
N ALA A 41 -0.55 -15.58 2.39
CA ALA A 41 -1.23 -16.10 1.21
C ALA A 41 -0.41 -17.18 0.47
N LEU A 42 0.90 -16.99 0.35
CA LEU A 42 1.80 -17.97 -0.27
C LEU A 42 1.85 -19.31 0.48
N LYS A 43 1.65 -19.34 1.81
CA LYS A 43 1.58 -20.59 2.58
C LYS A 43 0.34 -21.41 2.23
N HIS A 44 -0.75 -20.75 1.84
CA HIS A 44 -2.01 -21.37 1.43
C HIS A 44 -2.01 -21.77 -0.05
N TYR A 45 -1.07 -21.24 -0.85
CA TYR A 45 -0.99 -21.53 -2.27
C TYR A 45 -0.34 -22.89 -2.56
N GLN A 46 -1.12 -23.81 -3.12
CA GLN A 46 -0.65 -25.13 -3.52
C GLN A 46 -0.80 -25.30 -5.05
N PRO A 47 0.21 -24.89 -5.84
CA PRO A 47 0.15 -25.01 -7.30
C PRO A 47 0.14 -26.48 -7.73
N LYS A 48 -0.59 -26.80 -8.79
CA LYS A 48 -0.43 -28.10 -9.44
C LYS A 48 0.94 -28.15 -10.14
N PRO A 49 1.67 -29.28 -10.07
CA PRO A 49 2.87 -29.45 -10.86
C PRO A 49 2.60 -29.24 -12.35
N LEU A 50 3.50 -28.53 -13.03
CA LEU A 50 3.45 -28.28 -14.49
C LEU A 50 2.22 -27.48 -14.98
N SER A 51 1.46 -26.85 -14.08
CA SER A 51 0.42 -25.88 -14.47
C SER A 51 0.95 -24.44 -14.47
N GLN A 52 0.26 -23.56 -15.18
CA GLN A 52 0.46 -22.11 -15.01
C GLN A 52 0.29 -21.76 -13.52
N GLN A 53 1.18 -20.88 -13.03
CA GLN A 53 1.18 -20.46 -11.63
C GLN A 53 0.48 -19.10 -11.48
N SER A 54 -0.21 -18.95 -10.36
CA SER A 54 -0.78 -17.68 -9.93
C SER A 54 0.32 -16.69 -9.60
N GLN A 55 0.04 -15.41 -9.77
CA GLN A 55 0.96 -14.33 -9.46
C GLN A 55 0.51 -13.62 -8.18
N PHE A 56 1.46 -13.29 -7.32
CA PHE A 56 1.22 -12.63 -6.04
C PHE A 56 2.02 -11.34 -6.00
N PHE A 57 1.36 -10.23 -5.71
CA PHE A 57 1.97 -8.90 -5.68
C PHE A 57 1.52 -8.12 -4.45
N SER A 58 2.43 -7.34 -3.89
CA SER A 58 2.01 -6.18 -3.10
C SER A 58 1.38 -5.14 -4.03
N ILE A 59 0.52 -4.28 -3.49
CA ILE A 59 -0.09 -3.20 -4.25
C ILE A 59 0.97 -2.25 -4.85
N LYS A 60 2.11 -2.08 -4.17
CA LYS A 60 3.26 -1.34 -4.67
C LYS A 60 3.81 -2.02 -5.93
N GLU A 61 4.21 -3.29 -5.84
CA GLU A 61 4.78 -4.04 -6.97
C GLU A 61 3.82 -4.13 -8.15
N PHE A 62 2.54 -4.33 -7.89
CA PHE A 62 1.51 -4.37 -8.92
C PHE A 62 1.45 -3.03 -9.68
N LYS A 63 1.36 -1.91 -8.96
CA LYS A 63 1.38 -0.57 -9.56
C LYS A 63 2.66 -0.30 -10.33
N GLU A 64 3.82 -0.79 -9.87
CA GLU A 64 5.08 -0.65 -10.59
C GLU A 64 5.10 -1.44 -11.91
N ARG A 65 4.60 -2.68 -11.91
CA ARG A 65 4.54 -3.52 -13.12
C ARG A 65 3.58 -3.00 -14.17
N LEU A 66 2.48 -2.38 -13.74
CA LEU A 66 1.52 -1.72 -14.64
C LEU A 66 2.17 -0.60 -15.47
N PHE A 67 3.29 -0.03 -15.02
CA PHE A 67 4.00 1.03 -15.74
C PHE A 67 5.44 0.63 -15.99
N SER A 68 5.68 0.00 -17.14
CA SER A 68 7.01 -0.42 -17.59
C SER A 68 7.30 0.13 -18.99
N SER A 69 8.58 0.21 -19.32
CA SER A 69 9.05 0.53 -20.67
C SER A 69 10.34 -0.20 -20.99
N ASP A 70 10.75 -0.14 -22.26
CA ASP A 70 12.02 -0.67 -22.73
C ASP A 70 13.23 0.18 -22.26
N GLN A 71 12.99 1.33 -21.63
CA GLN A 71 14.04 2.18 -21.08
C GLN A 71 14.49 1.66 -19.71
N ILE A 72 15.74 1.95 -19.35
CA ILE A 72 16.26 1.57 -18.04
C ILE A 72 15.52 2.38 -16.96
N LEU A 73 14.75 1.67 -16.12
CA LEU A 73 14.05 2.22 -14.98
C LEU A 73 15.03 2.51 -13.83
N LEU A 74 15.14 3.78 -13.44
CA LEU A 74 15.93 4.16 -12.27
C LEU A 74 15.15 3.92 -10.98
N LYS A 75 15.85 3.29 -10.02
CA LYS A 75 15.37 3.09 -8.65
C LYS A 75 15.65 4.31 -7.77
N GLU A 76 14.93 4.37 -6.65
CA GLU A 76 14.86 5.51 -5.73
C GLU A 76 16.22 6.04 -5.30
N GLU A 77 17.25 5.20 -5.17
CA GLU A 77 18.57 5.59 -4.67
C GLU A 77 19.34 6.50 -5.65
N LYS A 78 19.07 6.41 -6.96
CA LYS A 78 19.78 7.18 -8.00
C LYS A 78 19.07 8.49 -8.36
N LEU A 79 17.77 8.60 -8.08
CA LEU A 79 16.97 9.78 -8.41
C LEU A 79 17.49 11.08 -7.77
N PRO A 80 17.93 11.11 -6.48
CA PRO A 80 18.44 12.32 -5.85
C PRO A 80 19.67 12.89 -6.57
N LEU A 81 20.55 12.03 -7.09
CA LEU A 81 21.78 12.45 -7.77
C LEU A 81 21.48 13.14 -9.10
N ILE A 82 20.55 12.59 -9.89
CA ILE A 82 20.13 13.20 -11.15
C ILE A 82 19.38 14.50 -10.88
N LEU A 83 18.50 14.52 -9.88
CA LEU A 83 17.79 15.73 -9.48
C LEU A 83 18.77 16.84 -9.07
N TYR A 84 19.77 16.52 -8.26
CA TYR A 84 20.81 17.49 -7.86
C TYR A 84 21.58 18.06 -9.04
N SER A 85 21.85 17.22 -10.06
CA SER A 85 22.64 17.61 -11.22
C SER A 85 21.97 18.68 -12.09
N VAL A 86 20.64 18.83 -12.00
CA VAL A 86 19.87 19.82 -12.81
C VAL A 86 19.54 21.12 -12.06
N LEU A 87 19.92 21.21 -10.78
CA LEU A 87 19.72 22.41 -9.96
C LEU A 87 20.82 23.44 -10.22
N ASN A 88 20.44 24.71 -10.36
CA ASN A 88 21.41 25.80 -10.46
C ASN A 88 21.91 26.23 -9.06
N ALA A 89 22.93 27.09 -9.02
CA ALA A 89 23.56 27.51 -7.76
C ALA A 89 22.60 28.29 -6.84
N GLU A 90 21.72 29.11 -7.42
CA GLU A 90 20.72 29.87 -6.67
C GLU A 90 19.68 28.93 -6.04
N GLU A 91 19.13 27.99 -6.81
CA GLU A 91 18.18 26.99 -6.34
C GLU A 91 18.78 26.13 -5.22
N LYS A 92 20.05 25.70 -5.35
CA LYS A 92 20.74 24.95 -4.29
C LYS A 92 20.83 25.76 -2.99
N LYS A 93 21.13 27.06 -3.09
CA LYS A 93 21.20 27.97 -1.94
C LYS A 93 19.82 28.22 -1.32
N GLU A 94 18.81 28.49 -2.15
CA GLU A 94 17.44 28.75 -1.69
C GLU A 94 16.80 27.52 -1.04
N LEU A 95 17.08 26.33 -1.58
CA LEU A 95 16.63 25.05 -1.04
C LEU A 95 17.45 24.56 0.16
N ARG A 96 18.55 25.26 0.49
CA ARG A 96 19.49 24.92 1.58
C ARG A 96 20.02 23.49 1.45
N LEU A 97 20.54 23.16 0.27
CA LEU A 97 21.11 21.85 -0.02
C LEU A 97 22.60 21.81 0.30
N ASP A 98 22.92 21.78 1.59
CA ASP A 98 24.29 21.88 2.10
C ASP A 98 24.96 20.51 2.27
N SER A 99 24.17 19.43 2.29
CA SER A 99 24.64 18.06 2.48
C SER A 99 23.93 17.04 1.57
N TYR A 100 24.48 15.83 1.52
CA TYR A 100 23.84 14.68 0.85
C TYR A 100 22.46 14.36 1.46
N GLN A 101 22.30 14.54 2.77
CA GLN A 101 21.03 14.27 3.44
C GLN A 101 19.95 15.27 3.01
N ASP A 102 20.32 16.53 2.78
CA ASP A 102 19.38 17.57 2.34
C ASP A 102 18.81 17.27 0.96
N ILE A 103 19.66 16.87 0.01
CA ILE A 103 19.19 16.47 -1.32
C ILE A 103 18.33 15.21 -1.26
N TYR A 104 18.65 14.24 -0.41
CA TYR A 104 17.83 13.04 -0.25
C TYR A 104 16.42 13.39 0.26
N GLN A 105 16.32 14.21 1.31
CA GLN A 105 15.04 14.66 1.85
C GLN A 105 14.25 15.53 0.86
N PHE A 106 14.95 16.45 0.18
CA PHE A 106 14.32 17.28 -0.85
C PHE A 106 13.78 16.42 -2.00
N SER A 107 14.58 15.48 -2.49
CA SER A 107 14.19 14.52 -3.53
C SER A 107 12.93 13.76 -3.15
N ALA A 108 12.89 13.16 -1.95
CA ALA A 108 11.71 12.44 -1.48
C ALA A 108 10.44 13.32 -1.49
N ARG A 109 10.54 14.56 -1.01
CA ARG A 109 9.43 15.53 -1.02
C ARG A 109 9.06 16.00 -2.43
N PHE A 110 10.05 16.18 -3.30
CA PHE A 110 9.88 16.58 -4.69
C PHE A 110 9.09 15.54 -5.47
N PHE A 111 9.53 14.27 -5.42
CA PHE A 111 8.82 13.17 -6.08
C PHE A 111 7.47 12.89 -5.42
N GLY A 112 7.39 12.97 -4.09
CA GLY A 112 6.13 12.83 -3.35
C GLY A 112 5.08 13.86 -3.77
N TYR A 113 5.47 15.13 -3.96
CA TYR A 113 4.58 16.19 -4.45
C TYR A 113 3.99 15.86 -5.82
N PHE A 114 4.83 15.50 -6.80
CA PHE A 114 4.33 15.19 -8.15
C PHE A 114 3.55 13.88 -8.20
N LYS A 115 3.95 12.88 -7.40
CA LYS A 115 3.19 11.64 -7.25
C LYS A 115 1.79 11.92 -6.70
N LEU A 116 1.66 12.78 -5.70
CA LEU A 116 0.36 13.19 -5.15
C LEU A 116 -0.53 13.84 -6.22
N LEU A 117 0.02 14.77 -7.01
CA LEU A 117 -0.72 15.40 -8.10
C LEU A 117 -1.21 14.36 -9.13
N GLN A 118 -0.35 13.41 -9.50
CA GLN A 118 -0.73 12.34 -10.44
C GLN A 118 -1.81 11.42 -9.85
N ASP A 119 -1.60 10.96 -8.62
CA ASP A 119 -2.49 10.00 -7.95
C ASP A 119 -3.91 10.59 -7.79
N TYR A 120 -4.03 11.89 -7.53
CA TYR A 120 -5.31 12.62 -7.45
C TYR A 120 -5.74 13.32 -8.75
N GLN A 121 -5.00 13.10 -9.85
CA GLN A 121 -5.31 13.67 -11.17
C GLN A 121 -5.45 15.20 -11.19
N LEU A 122 -4.64 15.89 -10.39
CA LEU A 122 -4.62 17.33 -10.27
C LEU A 122 -3.61 17.92 -11.26
N SER A 123 -4.07 18.83 -12.12
CA SER A 123 -3.18 19.61 -13.00
C SER A 123 -2.46 20.73 -12.26
N GLU A 124 -3.10 21.30 -11.25
CA GLU A 124 -2.61 22.41 -10.43
C GLU A 124 -3.27 22.41 -9.05
N ILE A 125 -2.66 23.11 -8.10
CA ILE A 125 -3.26 23.39 -6.79
C ILE A 125 -3.80 24.82 -6.83
N LYS A 126 -5.09 24.99 -6.51
CA LYS A 126 -5.77 26.29 -6.50
C LYS A 126 -5.69 26.96 -5.13
N GLY A 127 -5.86 28.28 -5.08
CA GLY A 127 -5.91 29.05 -3.83
C GLY A 127 -4.54 29.25 -3.17
N LEU A 128 -3.46 29.20 -3.95
CA LEU A 128 -2.11 29.45 -3.47
C LEU A 128 -1.86 30.95 -3.29
N ALA A 129 -1.20 31.32 -2.20
CA ALA A 129 -0.61 32.64 -2.05
C ALA A 129 0.56 32.82 -3.04
N ASP A 130 0.91 34.06 -3.38
CA ASP A 130 1.94 34.37 -4.39
C ASP A 130 3.26 33.62 -4.13
N TRP A 131 3.74 33.62 -2.89
CA TRP A 131 4.98 32.93 -2.52
C TRP A 131 4.88 31.39 -2.70
N GLN A 132 3.69 30.81 -2.52
CA GLN A 132 3.46 29.38 -2.77
C GLN A 132 3.43 29.10 -4.26
N GLN A 133 2.81 29.98 -5.06
CA GLN A 133 2.81 29.87 -6.51
C GLN A 133 4.23 29.95 -7.09
N HIS A 134 5.05 30.88 -6.59
CA HIS A 134 6.46 30.97 -6.96
C HIS A 134 7.22 29.67 -6.65
N ARG A 135 6.97 29.06 -5.49
CA ARG A 135 7.56 27.78 -5.11
C ARG A 135 7.13 26.64 -6.04
N VAL A 136 5.83 26.55 -6.38
CA VAL A 136 5.32 25.53 -7.31
C VAL A 136 5.91 25.71 -8.70
N ASN A 137 5.96 26.93 -9.22
CA ASN A 137 6.55 27.24 -10.52
C ASN A 137 8.03 26.82 -10.59
N ARG A 138 8.78 27.02 -9.51
CA ARG A 138 10.16 26.55 -9.39
C ARG A 138 10.25 25.02 -9.46
N LEU A 139 9.41 24.29 -8.73
CA LEU A 139 9.37 22.83 -8.77
C LEU A 139 9.05 22.30 -10.17
N LEU A 140 8.10 22.92 -10.87
CA LEU A 140 7.75 22.57 -12.25
C LEU A 140 8.93 22.79 -13.22
N SER A 141 9.65 23.90 -13.05
CA SER A 141 10.85 24.22 -13.83
C SER A 141 11.96 23.18 -13.61
N ILE A 142 12.23 22.82 -12.35
CA ILE A 142 13.18 21.77 -11.99
C ILE A 142 12.76 20.43 -12.60
N LYS A 143 11.48 20.06 -12.48
CA LYS A 143 10.94 18.81 -13.05
C LYS A 143 11.18 18.70 -14.55
N LYS A 144 10.94 19.79 -15.29
CA LYS A 144 11.17 19.82 -16.74
C LYS A 144 12.64 19.53 -17.08
N ARG A 145 13.58 20.18 -16.39
CA ARG A 145 15.02 19.94 -16.58
C ARG A 145 15.43 18.53 -16.18
N TYR A 146 14.89 18.03 -15.07
CA TYR A 146 15.11 16.67 -14.60
C TYR A 146 14.65 15.61 -15.63
N GLN A 147 13.43 15.74 -16.15
CA GLN A 147 12.88 14.82 -17.16
C GLN A 147 13.66 14.89 -18.48
N GLN A 148 14.11 16.08 -18.87
CA GLN A 148 15.01 16.21 -20.01
C GLN A 148 16.33 15.46 -19.77
N ARG A 149 16.93 15.62 -18.59
CA ARG A 149 18.16 14.93 -18.22
C ARG A 149 18.03 13.42 -18.21
N LEU A 150 16.89 12.89 -17.74
CA LEU A 150 16.59 11.46 -17.83
C LEU A 150 16.61 10.96 -19.28
N LYS A 151 15.92 11.68 -20.18
CA LYS A 151 15.87 11.34 -21.61
C LYS A 151 17.24 11.35 -22.26
N GLU A 152 18.06 12.38 -21.99
CA GLU A 152 19.44 12.48 -22.49
C GLU A 152 20.31 11.28 -22.07
N LEU A 153 20.08 10.75 -20.87
CA LEU A 153 20.82 9.62 -20.33
C LEU A 153 20.22 8.25 -20.71
N GLY A 154 19.11 8.21 -21.47
CA GLY A 154 18.42 6.98 -21.82
C GLY A 154 17.69 6.30 -20.65
N TYR A 155 17.38 7.05 -19.60
CA TYR A 155 16.70 6.57 -18.39
C TYR A 155 15.23 7.00 -18.33
N THR A 156 14.46 6.29 -17.51
CA THR A 156 13.11 6.68 -17.10
C THR A 156 12.92 6.45 -15.60
N ASP A 157 11.85 7.00 -15.03
CA ASP A 157 11.42 6.73 -13.65
C ASP A 157 9.91 6.46 -13.59
N GLN A 158 9.42 6.01 -12.43
CA GLN A 158 8.00 5.70 -12.26
C GLN A 158 7.10 6.92 -12.49
N LEU A 159 7.57 8.11 -12.14
CA LEU A 159 6.82 9.36 -12.29
C LEU A 159 6.58 9.66 -13.78
N ALA A 160 7.62 9.55 -14.60
CA ALA A 160 7.57 9.75 -16.05
C ALA A 160 6.76 8.65 -16.75
N LEU A 161 6.90 7.39 -16.33
CA LEU A 161 6.13 6.28 -16.90
C LEU A 161 4.62 6.45 -16.71
N LYS A 162 4.20 6.85 -15.50
CA LYS A 162 2.80 7.17 -15.20
C LYS A 162 2.28 8.34 -16.03
N GLU A 163 3.08 9.38 -16.23
CA GLU A 163 2.71 10.55 -17.05
C GLU A 163 2.48 10.22 -18.51
N ASN A 164 3.32 9.36 -19.07
CA ASN A 164 3.20 8.92 -20.45
C ASN A 164 2.04 7.95 -20.67
N LYS A 165 1.31 7.56 -19.61
CA LYS A 165 0.21 6.57 -19.64
C LYS A 165 0.64 5.25 -20.29
N ASN A 166 1.88 4.83 -20.04
CA ASN A 166 2.44 3.59 -20.56
C ASN A 166 1.93 2.39 -19.76
N LEU A 167 0.62 2.12 -19.86
CA LEU A 167 0.00 1.00 -19.18
C LEU A 167 0.41 -0.32 -19.87
N ASN A 168 1.12 -1.17 -19.14
CA ASN A 168 1.52 -2.50 -19.60
C ASN A 168 0.66 -3.57 -18.95
N LEU A 169 -0.28 -4.13 -19.72
CA LEU A 169 -1.15 -5.24 -19.29
C LEU A 169 -0.65 -6.59 -19.80
N GLN A 170 0.48 -6.66 -20.51
CA GLN A 170 0.97 -7.88 -21.13
C GLN A 170 1.20 -9.01 -20.12
N PHE A 171 1.72 -8.68 -18.94
CA PHE A 171 1.96 -9.67 -17.87
C PHE A 171 0.68 -10.24 -17.25
N LEU A 172 -0.48 -9.63 -17.54
CA LEU A 172 -1.78 -10.05 -17.05
C LEU A 172 -2.56 -10.89 -18.06
N LYS A 173 -2.18 -10.86 -19.35
CA LYS A 173 -2.99 -11.45 -20.44
C LYS A 173 -3.29 -12.95 -20.29
N GLU A 174 -2.44 -13.68 -19.57
CA GLU A 174 -2.64 -15.11 -19.32
C GLU A 174 -3.60 -15.38 -18.15
N PHE A 175 -4.07 -14.35 -17.45
CA PHE A 175 -4.95 -14.44 -16.30
C PHE A 175 -6.31 -13.83 -16.62
N LYS A 176 -7.38 -14.49 -16.18
CA LYS A 176 -8.75 -13.96 -16.31
C LYS A 176 -9.17 -13.11 -15.11
N GLN A 177 -8.64 -13.46 -13.93
CA GLN A 177 -9.08 -12.92 -12.65
C GLN A 177 -7.96 -12.17 -11.93
N ILE A 178 -8.31 -11.00 -11.41
CA ILE A 178 -7.47 -10.19 -10.55
C ILE A 178 -8.20 -10.00 -9.24
N ASN A 179 -7.62 -10.47 -8.15
CA ASN A 179 -8.23 -10.51 -6.82
C ASN A 179 -7.45 -9.56 -5.89
N LEU A 180 -8.12 -8.52 -5.40
CA LEU A 180 -7.59 -7.52 -4.47
C LEU A 180 -8.08 -7.86 -3.05
N PHE A 181 -7.16 -7.95 -2.09
CA PHE A 181 -7.46 -8.35 -0.70
C PHE A 181 -7.35 -7.14 0.22
N ASN A 182 -8.47 -6.78 0.86
CA ASN A 182 -8.58 -5.69 1.84
C ASN A 182 -7.98 -4.35 1.40
N ILE A 183 -7.89 -4.11 0.09
CA ILE A 183 -7.47 -2.82 -0.44
C ILE A 183 -8.67 -1.89 -0.35
N VAL A 184 -8.57 -0.88 0.51
CA VAL A 184 -9.66 0.06 0.82
C VAL A 184 -9.32 1.51 0.50
N ASP A 185 -8.05 1.83 0.26
CA ASP A 185 -7.61 3.16 -0.15
C ASP A 185 -7.27 3.20 -1.65
N PHE A 186 -8.16 3.83 -2.42
CA PHE A 186 -7.99 4.01 -3.85
C PHE A 186 -7.81 5.49 -4.19
N THR A 187 -6.68 5.81 -4.81
CA THR A 187 -6.48 7.12 -5.42
C THR A 187 -7.33 7.27 -6.69
N PRO A 188 -7.83 8.47 -7.05
CA PRO A 188 -8.60 8.67 -8.28
C PRO A 188 -7.93 8.08 -9.54
N TYR A 189 -6.62 8.19 -9.64
CA TYR A 189 -5.83 7.57 -10.70
C TYR A 189 -5.96 6.05 -10.71
N PHE A 190 -5.83 5.40 -9.55
CA PHE A 190 -5.90 3.95 -9.46
C PHE A 190 -7.33 3.44 -9.72
N LYS A 191 -8.37 4.16 -9.26
CA LYS A 191 -9.78 3.87 -9.61
C LYS A 191 -9.97 3.82 -11.12
N LYS A 192 -9.47 4.83 -11.83
CA LYS A 192 -9.52 4.89 -13.30
C LYS A 192 -8.75 3.74 -13.95
N THR A 193 -7.59 3.37 -13.40
CA THR A 193 -6.78 2.27 -13.91
C THR A 193 -7.52 0.93 -13.78
N LEU A 194 -8.16 0.67 -12.63
CA LEU A 194 -8.99 -0.51 -12.42
C LEU A 194 -10.20 -0.54 -13.36
N GLN A 195 -10.86 0.60 -13.56
CA GLN A 195 -11.97 0.69 -14.53
C GLN A 195 -11.51 0.36 -15.95
N GLN A 196 -10.36 0.87 -16.39
CA GLN A 196 -9.79 0.52 -17.70
C GLN A 196 -9.51 -0.99 -17.81
N MET A 197 -8.93 -1.58 -16.77
CA MET A 197 -8.62 -3.01 -16.73
C MET A 197 -9.87 -3.90 -16.65
N SER A 198 -10.97 -3.42 -16.06
CA SER A 198 -12.23 -4.17 -15.92
C SER A 198 -12.94 -4.47 -17.25
N SER A 199 -12.46 -3.90 -18.36
CA SER A 199 -12.90 -4.25 -19.72
C SER A 199 -12.30 -5.56 -20.24
N GLU A 200 -11.14 -5.98 -19.71
CA GLU A 200 -10.39 -7.15 -20.15
C GLU A 200 -10.32 -8.25 -19.07
N PHE A 201 -10.37 -7.85 -17.80
CA PHE A 201 -10.17 -8.74 -16.65
C PHE A 201 -11.35 -8.70 -15.69
N GLU A 202 -11.66 -9.84 -15.08
CA GLU A 202 -12.58 -9.91 -13.95
C GLU A 202 -11.86 -9.44 -12.68
N ILE A 203 -12.19 -8.24 -12.21
CA ILE A 203 -11.57 -7.64 -11.03
C ILE A 203 -12.47 -7.85 -9.82
N ASN A 204 -11.99 -8.65 -8.88
CA ASN A 204 -12.66 -8.97 -7.63
C ASN A 204 -12.01 -8.23 -6.46
N LEU A 205 -12.80 -7.48 -5.68
CA LEU A 205 -12.40 -6.86 -4.44
C LEU A 205 -12.96 -7.71 -3.30
N HIS A 206 -12.06 -8.32 -2.54
CA HIS A 206 -12.36 -9.14 -1.39
C HIS A 206 -12.13 -8.31 -0.13
N LEU A 207 -13.22 -7.97 0.56
CA LEU A 207 -13.22 -7.02 1.67
C LEU A 207 -13.73 -7.71 2.95
N GLN A 208 -12.90 -7.74 3.99
CA GLN A 208 -13.29 -8.17 5.34
C GLN A 208 -13.89 -7.02 6.14
N LEU A 209 -15.11 -6.65 5.79
CA LEU A 209 -15.88 -5.60 6.46
C LEU A 209 -17.35 -5.77 6.11
N LYS A 210 -18.23 -5.07 6.83
CA LYS A 210 -19.66 -5.08 6.51
C LYS A 210 -19.91 -4.34 5.20
N LYS A 211 -20.86 -4.80 4.39
CA LYS A 211 -21.17 -4.17 3.12
C LYS A 211 -21.51 -2.68 3.27
N GLU A 212 -22.20 -2.33 4.34
CA GLU A 212 -22.64 -0.97 4.64
C GLU A 212 -21.48 -0.01 4.99
N ASP A 213 -20.32 -0.55 5.37
CA ASP A 213 -19.14 0.22 5.77
C ASP A 213 -18.34 0.75 4.57
N PHE A 214 -18.57 0.23 3.37
CA PHE A 214 -17.79 0.55 2.18
C PHE A 214 -18.66 1.05 1.02
N ASN A 215 -18.30 2.22 0.50
CA ASN A 215 -18.98 2.79 -0.65
C ASN A 215 -18.40 2.21 -1.95
N GLU A 216 -19.07 1.23 -2.56
CA GLU A 216 -18.66 0.59 -3.83
C GLU A 216 -18.49 1.59 -5.00
N LYS A 217 -19.25 2.69 -5.02
CA LYS A 217 -19.16 3.71 -6.09
C LYS A 217 -17.93 4.59 -5.92
N LYS A 218 -17.68 5.02 -4.69
CA LYS A 218 -16.54 5.88 -4.37
C LYS A 218 -15.27 5.09 -4.12
N LEU A 219 -15.33 3.78 -3.89
CA LEU A 219 -14.21 2.93 -3.50
C LEU A 219 -13.49 3.50 -2.25
N GLU A 220 -14.24 3.70 -1.18
CA GLU A 220 -13.74 4.22 0.11
C GLU A 220 -14.56 3.66 1.29
N ILE A 221 -13.94 3.58 2.47
CA ILE A 221 -14.63 3.27 3.73
C ILE A 221 -15.37 4.52 4.20
N GLU A 222 -16.67 4.39 4.51
CA GLU A 222 -17.49 5.47 5.08
C GLU A 222 -17.72 5.29 6.59
N SER A 223 -17.75 4.05 7.07
CA SER A 223 -17.80 3.71 8.50
C SER A 223 -17.02 2.42 8.76
N LEU A 224 -16.63 2.17 10.00
CA LEU A 224 -15.98 0.91 10.37
C LEU A 224 -16.74 0.24 11.50
N THR A 225 -17.46 -0.83 11.18
CA THR A 225 -18.16 -1.64 12.17
C THR A 225 -17.24 -2.76 12.65
N LEU A 226 -16.84 -2.66 13.92
CA LEU A 226 -16.04 -3.69 14.57
C LEU A 226 -16.90 -4.92 14.93
N PRO A 227 -16.32 -6.13 14.94
CA PRO A 227 -17.01 -7.31 15.42
C PRO A 227 -17.38 -7.16 16.90
N GLU A 228 -18.45 -7.82 17.33
CA GLU A 228 -18.85 -7.83 18.74
C GLU A 228 -17.69 -8.34 19.60
N LYS A 229 -17.31 -7.55 20.62
CA LYS A 229 -16.26 -7.91 21.57
C LYS A 229 -16.71 -9.15 22.34
N THR A 230 -16.19 -10.29 21.93
CA THR A 230 -16.42 -11.57 22.62
C THR A 230 -15.48 -11.75 23.81
N THR A 231 -14.38 -10.99 23.86
CA THR A 231 -13.35 -11.09 24.90
C THR A 231 -13.29 -9.81 25.74
N LYS A 232 -13.35 -9.96 27.08
CA LYS A 232 -13.12 -8.88 28.02
C LYS A 232 -11.60 -8.73 28.22
N ILE A 233 -11.00 -7.74 27.55
CA ILE A 233 -9.58 -7.41 27.73
C ILE A 233 -9.48 -6.36 28.85
N GLU A 234 -8.70 -6.66 29.89
CA GLU A 234 -8.39 -5.72 30.97
C GLU A 234 -6.95 -5.25 30.83
N ILE A 235 -6.74 -3.94 30.62
CA ILE A 235 -5.40 -3.35 30.45
C ILE A 235 -5.02 -2.65 31.76
N ARG A 236 -3.95 -3.09 32.40
CA ARG A 236 -3.42 -2.49 33.63
C ARG A 236 -2.06 -1.86 33.38
N LYS A 237 -1.90 -0.60 33.76
CA LYS A 237 -0.64 0.13 33.65
C LYS A 237 0.10 0.13 34.98
N ALA A 238 1.28 -0.48 35.03
CA ALA A 238 2.20 -0.37 36.15
C ALA A 238 3.32 0.64 35.87
N LYS A 239 3.85 1.27 36.93
CA LYS A 239 4.89 2.31 36.82
C LYS A 239 6.30 1.75 36.57
N SER A 240 6.46 0.42 36.61
CA SER A 240 7.75 -0.24 36.34
C SER A 240 7.54 -1.72 35.97
N LYS A 241 8.54 -2.32 35.30
CA LYS A 241 8.54 -3.74 34.93
C LYS A 241 8.43 -4.66 36.15
N LEU A 242 9.14 -4.33 37.24
CA LEU A 242 9.05 -5.04 38.53
C LEU A 242 7.63 -5.03 39.12
N LYS A 243 6.94 -3.88 39.08
CA LYS A 243 5.55 -3.80 39.57
C LYS A 243 4.57 -4.56 38.68
N SER A 244 4.84 -4.63 37.38
CA SER A 244 4.06 -5.42 36.42
C SER A 244 4.16 -6.91 36.73
N LEU A 245 5.39 -7.40 36.98
CA LEU A 245 5.65 -8.78 37.39
C LEU A 245 5.01 -9.12 38.73
N ALA A 246 5.11 -8.23 39.73
CA ALA A 246 4.50 -8.44 41.04
C ALA A 246 2.96 -8.56 40.95
N ALA A 247 2.32 -7.66 40.20
CA ALA A 247 0.88 -7.72 39.97
C ALA A 247 0.45 -9.00 39.23
N PHE A 248 1.23 -9.42 38.23
CA PHE A 248 0.99 -10.67 37.51
C PHE A 248 1.05 -11.91 38.43
N LEU A 249 2.05 -11.96 39.33
CA LEU A 249 2.19 -13.06 40.29
C LEU A 249 1.06 -13.08 41.31
N GLU A 250 0.66 -11.92 41.83
CA GLU A 250 -0.46 -11.78 42.77
C GLU A 250 -1.77 -12.26 42.15
N GLU A 251 -2.04 -11.88 40.89
CA GLU A 251 -3.21 -12.36 40.16
C GLU A 251 -3.17 -13.87 39.91
N LYS A 252 -1.99 -14.43 39.61
CA LYS A 252 -1.81 -15.88 39.37
C LYS A 252 -2.11 -16.69 40.63
N GLU A 253 -1.69 -16.19 41.79
CA GLU A 253 -2.02 -16.81 43.08
C GLU A 253 -3.49 -16.65 43.43
N SER A 254 -4.09 -15.50 43.13
CA SER A 254 -5.47 -15.18 43.49
C SER A 254 -6.51 -15.92 42.64
N PHE A 255 -6.28 -16.09 41.35
CA PHE A 255 -7.35 -16.53 40.42
C PHE A 255 -7.29 -17.99 39.97
N LYS A 256 -6.29 -18.82 40.36
CA LYS A 256 -6.14 -20.23 39.91
C LYS A 256 -6.45 -20.44 38.41
N THR A 257 -6.21 -19.43 37.59
CA THR A 257 -6.44 -19.43 36.16
C THR A 257 -5.10 -19.32 35.47
N GLU A 258 -5.05 -19.81 34.24
CA GLU A 258 -3.86 -19.74 33.42
C GLU A 258 -3.66 -18.29 32.99
N LEU A 259 -2.73 -17.59 33.65
CA LEU A 259 -2.33 -16.23 33.29
C LEU A 259 -1.05 -16.28 32.48
N GLN A 260 -1.01 -15.53 31.38
CA GLN A 260 0.15 -15.38 30.51
C GLN A 260 0.56 -13.90 30.46
N LEU A 261 1.87 -13.66 30.59
CA LEU A 261 2.46 -12.34 30.53
C LEU A 261 2.91 -12.09 29.08
N ILE A 262 2.40 -11.03 28.46
CA ILE A 262 2.77 -10.63 27.11
C ILE A 262 3.57 -9.33 27.22
N ASP A 263 4.87 -9.41 26.95
CA ASP A 263 5.76 -8.25 26.92
C ASP A 263 5.70 -7.64 25.53
N ALA A 264 5.09 -6.45 25.41
CA ALA A 264 4.84 -5.81 24.12
C ALA A 264 6.07 -5.12 23.53
N ALA A 265 7.23 -5.78 23.63
CA ALA A 265 8.52 -5.21 23.26
C ALA A 265 8.64 -4.99 21.74
N ASP A 266 7.86 -5.71 20.94
CA ASP A 266 7.59 -5.40 19.54
C ASP A 266 6.08 -5.57 19.26
N GLU A 267 5.45 -4.54 18.67
CA GLU A 267 3.99 -4.48 18.42
C GLU A 267 3.48 -5.67 17.57
N VAL A 268 4.37 -6.27 16.76
CA VAL A 268 4.07 -7.38 15.84
C VAL A 268 4.00 -8.74 16.56
N GLU A 269 4.98 -9.08 17.41
CA GLU A 269 4.99 -10.38 18.13
C GLU A 269 3.85 -10.47 19.17
N SER A 270 3.50 -9.32 19.76
CA SER A 270 2.44 -9.22 20.77
C SER A 270 1.07 -9.60 20.21
N ALA A 271 0.80 -9.19 18.95
CA ALA A 271 -0.44 -9.47 18.27
C ALA A 271 -0.56 -10.96 17.92
N GLU A 272 0.53 -11.58 17.46
CA GLU A 272 0.59 -13.01 17.16
C GLU A 272 0.32 -13.87 18.40
N ILE A 273 0.98 -13.58 19.52
CA ILE A 273 0.80 -14.33 20.76
C ILE A 273 -0.64 -14.21 21.29
N LEU A 274 -1.22 -13.00 21.26
CA LEU A 274 -2.59 -12.76 21.70
C LEU A 274 -3.62 -13.48 20.82
N SER A 275 -3.38 -13.50 19.52
CA SER A 275 -4.29 -14.08 18.55
C SER A 275 -4.37 -15.61 18.70
N ASP A 276 -3.24 -16.32 18.72
CA ASP A 276 -3.17 -17.77 18.93
C ASP A 276 -3.90 -18.23 20.19
N GLN A 277 -3.78 -17.47 21.28
CA GLN A 277 -4.40 -17.78 22.58
C GLN A 277 -5.91 -17.53 22.59
N LEU A 278 -6.36 -16.47 21.94
CA LEU A 278 -7.79 -16.16 21.84
C LEU A 278 -8.51 -17.01 20.78
N LYS A 279 -7.79 -17.92 20.10
CA LYS A 279 -8.23 -18.60 18.87
C LYS A 279 -8.70 -17.59 17.81
N ILE A 280 -8.14 -16.39 17.86
CA ILE A 280 -8.30 -15.37 16.84
C ILE A 280 -7.12 -15.64 15.91
N ASN A 281 -7.35 -15.97 14.65
CA ASN A 281 -6.23 -16.32 13.79
C ASN A 281 -5.33 -15.06 13.62
N PRO A 282 -4.02 -15.09 13.94
CA PRO A 282 -3.14 -13.92 13.84
C PRO A 282 -3.18 -13.23 12.49
N TYR A 283 -3.42 -14.04 11.47
CA TYR A 283 -3.45 -13.67 10.07
C TYR A 283 -4.86 -13.74 9.48
N GLN A 284 -5.89 -13.50 10.30
CA GLN A 284 -7.18 -13.04 9.77
C GLN A 284 -6.96 -11.63 9.23
N SER A 285 -6.85 -11.54 7.91
CA SER A 285 -6.40 -10.38 7.15
C SER A 285 -6.98 -9.07 7.70
N LEU A 286 -6.10 -8.14 8.07
CA LEU A 286 -6.45 -6.73 8.18
C LEU A 286 -6.47 -6.09 6.80
#